data_AF-A0A2Z6RXN2-F1
#
_entry.id   AF-A0A2Z6RXN2-F1
#
_cell.length_a   1.000
_cell.length_b   1.000
_cell.length_c   1.000
_cell.angle_alpha   90.00
_cell.angle_beta   90.00
_cell.angle_gamma   90.00
#
_symmetry.space_group_name_H-M   'P 1'
#
loop_
_entity.id
_entity.type
_entity.pdbx_description
1 polymer ?
#
loop_
_entity_poly.entity_id
_entity_poly.type
_entity_poly.pdbx_seq_one_letter_code
_entity_poly.pdbx_strand_id
1 'polypeptide(L)'
;MPYLSIIDRLKIQYTDETRAKELLYRYEYNIDKNDDDLDDIFDGKIYKELKNDNLFTDKRDIAFTASCDGYQIFRQRTDDCWLFLIINNNLHFSI
;
A
#
# COMPACT_ATOMS: atom_id res chain seq x y z
N MET A 1 -13.35 9.55 -16.56
CA MET A 1 -13.43 9.36 -15.10
C MET A 1 -12.79 10.57 -14.44
N PRO A 2 -13.45 11.29 -13.52
CA PRO A 2 -12.76 12.36 -12.79
C PRO A 2 -11.61 11.76 -12.00
N TYR A 3 -10.44 12.39 -12.05
CA TYR A 3 -9.29 12.01 -11.24
C TYR A 3 -9.69 12.10 -9.77
N LEU A 4 -9.76 10.95 -9.10
CA LEU A 4 -10.06 10.90 -7.68
C LEU A 4 -8.73 10.96 -6.92
N SER A 5 -8.44 12.10 -6.32
CA SER A 5 -7.23 12.36 -5.54
C SER A 5 -7.05 11.31 -4.43
N ILE A 6 -5.89 10.67 -4.37
CA ILE A 6 -5.54 9.73 -3.29
C ILE A 6 -5.47 10.48 -1.96
N ILE A 7 -4.96 11.71 -1.97
CA ILE A 7 -4.84 12.55 -0.78
C ILE A 7 -6.22 12.84 -0.18
N ASP A 8 -7.21 13.18 -1.00
CA ASP A 8 -8.54 13.50 -0.50
C ASP A 8 -9.26 12.26 0.05
N ARG A 9 -9.03 11.09 -0.56
CA ARG A 9 -9.50 9.81 -0.01
C ARG A 9 -8.87 9.48 1.34
N LEU A 10 -7.57 9.69 1.50
CA LEU A 10 -6.89 9.49 2.77
C LEU A 10 -7.42 10.46 3.84
N LYS A 11 -7.61 11.76 3.51
CA LYS A 11 -8.21 12.72 4.46
C LYS A 11 -9.57 12.27 4.98
N ILE A 12 -10.43 11.80 4.08
CA ILE A 12 -11.76 11.27 4.45
C ILE A 12 -11.59 10.04 5.37
N GLN A 13 -10.71 9.11 5.04
CA GLN A 13 -10.46 7.92 5.86
C GLN A 13 -9.91 8.27 7.25
N TYR A 14 -9.01 9.24 7.35
CA TYR A 14 -8.46 9.71 8.63
C TYR A 14 -9.44 10.55 9.47
N THR A 15 -10.53 11.02 8.86
CA THR A 15 -11.59 11.75 9.59
C THR A 15 -12.46 10.79 10.40
N ASP A 16 -12.59 9.53 9.95
CA ASP A 16 -13.25 8.48 10.70
C ASP A 16 -12.28 7.83 11.69
N GLU A 17 -12.60 7.89 12.99
CA GLU A 17 -11.71 7.40 14.05
C GLU A 17 -11.46 5.88 13.98
N THR A 18 -12.44 5.11 13.52
CA THR A 18 -12.31 3.65 13.43
C THR A 18 -11.37 3.29 12.29
N ARG A 19 -11.60 3.89 11.12
CA ARG A 19 -10.76 3.72 9.93
C ARG A 19 -9.34 4.23 10.17
N ALA A 20 -9.17 5.34 10.88
CA ALA A 20 -7.86 5.87 11.22
C ALA A 20 -7.04 4.89 12.07
N LYS A 21 -7.68 4.12 12.96
CA LYS A 21 -7.02 3.05 13.74
C LYS A 21 -6.64 1.87 12.85
N GLU A 22 -7.53 1.44 11.96
CA GLU A 22 -7.23 0.37 11.00
C GLU A 22 -5.99 0.68 10.15
N LEU A 23 -5.85 1.94 9.71
CA LEU A 23 -4.71 2.41 8.93
C LEU A 23 -3.36 2.40 9.68
N LEU A 24 -3.35 2.17 11.00
CA LEU A 24 -2.11 2.01 11.77
C LEU A 24 -1.54 0.59 11.68
N TYR A 25 -2.20 -0.33 10.97
CA TYR A 25 -1.77 -1.73 10.83
C TYR A 25 -0.27 -1.87 10.56
N ARG A 26 0.26 -1.15 9.58
CA ARG A 26 1.69 -1.20 9.20
C ARG A 26 2.63 -0.80 10.36
N TYR A 27 2.20 0.15 11.20
CA TYR A 27 2.99 0.58 12.36
C TYR A 27 2.90 -0.41 13.52
N GLU A 28 1.72 -0.98 13.74
CA GLU A 28 1.44 -1.93 14.82
C GLU A 28 1.86 -3.36 14.48
N TYR A 29 2.11 -3.66 13.20
CA TYR A 29 2.58 -4.96 12.74
C TYR A 29 3.92 -5.28 13.39
N ASN A 30 3.90 -6.26 14.29
CA ASN A 30 5.09 -6.75 14.98
C ASN A 30 5.97 -7.52 14.00
N ILE A 31 7.08 -6.90 13.60
CA ILE A 31 8.09 -7.51 12.71
C ILE A 31 8.93 -8.58 13.44
N ASP A 32 8.69 -8.82 14.74
CA ASP A 32 9.37 -9.84 15.56
C ASP A 32 8.95 -11.30 15.21
N LYS A 33 8.48 -11.55 14.00
CA LYS A 33 8.37 -12.90 13.45
C LYS A 33 9.76 -13.35 12.98
N ASN A 34 10.07 -14.64 13.16
CA ASN A 34 11.33 -15.22 12.68
C ASN A 34 11.50 -14.90 11.19
N ASP A 35 12.72 -14.52 10.78
CA ASP A 35 13.05 -14.05 9.42
C ASP A 35 12.71 -15.03 8.29
N ASP A 36 12.43 -16.29 8.61
CA ASP A 36 12.11 -17.33 7.62
C ASP A 36 10.62 -17.37 7.21
N ASP A 37 9.73 -16.69 7.93
CA ASP A 37 8.27 -16.69 7.65
C ASP A 37 7.82 -15.37 6.99
N LEU A 38 7.58 -15.41 5.67
CA LEU A 38 7.02 -14.29 4.90
C LEU A 38 5.48 -14.32 4.91
N ASP A 39 4.89 -13.74 5.96
CA ASP A 39 3.43 -13.65 6.11
C ASP A 39 2.84 -12.40 5.45
N ASP A 40 3.55 -11.26 5.52
CA ASP A 40 3.09 -9.96 5.02
C ASP A 40 4.17 -9.26 4.17
N ILE A 41 3.78 -8.24 3.39
CA ILE A 41 4.71 -7.42 2.61
C ILE A 41 5.76 -6.73 3.51
N PHE A 42 5.40 -6.46 4.76
CA PHE A 42 6.28 -5.85 5.76
C PHE A 42 7.35 -6.82 6.31
N ASP A 43 7.26 -8.11 6.04
CA ASP A 43 8.31 -9.09 6.37
C ASP A 43 9.40 -9.14 5.29
N GLY A 44 9.19 -8.49 4.15
CA GLY A 44 10.15 -8.48 3.05
C GLY A 44 11.47 -7.80 3.41
N LYS A 45 12.58 -8.42 3.00
CA LYS A 45 13.95 -7.90 3.21
C LYS A 45 14.11 -6.42 2.85
N ILE A 46 13.57 -5.99 1.70
CA ILE A 46 13.66 -4.60 1.24
C ILE A 46 12.97 -3.65 2.23
N TYR A 47 11.79 -4.00 2.74
CA TYR A 47 11.09 -3.15 3.70
C TYR A 47 11.87 -3.04 5.02
N LYS A 48 12.44 -4.16 5.51
CA LYS A 48 13.29 -4.17 6.70
C LYS A 48 14.54 -3.30 6.52
N GLU A 49 15.20 -3.36 5.37
CA GLU A 49 16.35 -2.49 5.02
C GLU A 49 15.94 -1.01 5.05
N LEU A 50 14.85 -0.63 4.39
CA LEU A 50 14.37 0.76 4.38
C LEU A 50 13.99 1.26 5.78
N LYS A 51 13.38 0.41 6.61
CA LYS A 51 13.05 0.73 8.00
C LYS A 51 14.33 0.96 8.83
N ASN A 52 15.37 0.14 8.63
CA ASN A 52 16.67 0.30 9.28
C ASN A 52 17.37 1.61 8.89
N ASP A 53 17.13 2.10 7.68
CA ASP A 53 17.59 3.41 7.22
C ASP A 53 16.80 4.61 7.81
N ASN A 54 15.96 4.37 8.82
CA ASN A 54 15.05 5.34 9.43
C ASN A 54 14.05 5.95 8.43
N LEU A 55 13.66 5.18 7.40
CA LEU A 55 12.51 5.52 6.59
C LEU A 55 11.23 4.98 7.25
N PHE A 56 10.12 5.65 6.98
CA PHE A 56 8.79 5.27 7.46
C PHE A 56 8.60 5.35 8.99
N THR A 57 9.27 6.30 9.65
CA THR A 57 9.26 6.49 11.11
C THR A 57 7.95 7.05 11.67
N ASP A 58 7.14 7.74 10.86
CA ASP A 58 5.86 8.26 11.33
C ASP A 58 4.86 7.10 11.35
N LYS A 59 4.11 6.95 12.44
CA LYS A 59 3.06 5.92 12.54
C LYS A 59 2.01 6.02 11.43
N ARG A 60 1.82 7.20 10.85
CA ARG A 60 0.87 7.51 9.77
C ARG A 60 1.44 7.33 8.37
N ASP A 61 2.67 6.86 8.23
CA ASP A 61 3.22 6.53 6.91
C ASP A 61 2.40 5.40 6.27
N ILE A 62 1.98 5.62 5.03
CA ILE A 62 1.09 4.73 4.27
C ILE A 62 1.88 3.99 3.20
N ALA A 63 1.89 2.66 3.28
CA ALA A 63 2.40 1.79 2.23
C ALA A 63 1.34 1.48 1.15
N PHE A 64 1.67 1.74 -0.12
CA PHE A 64 0.87 1.32 -1.28
C PHE A 64 1.65 0.35 -2.16
N THR A 65 0.99 -0.73 -2.60
CA THR A 65 1.49 -1.55 -3.71
C THR A 65 0.92 -0.99 -5.01
N ALA A 66 1.80 -0.60 -5.93
CA ALA A 66 1.42 -0.21 -7.28
C ALA A 66 1.72 -1.35 -8.25
N SER A 67 0.70 -1.80 -8.99
CA SER A 67 0.86 -2.74 -10.10
C SER A 67 0.52 -2.05 -11.41
N CYS A 68 1.42 -2.17 -12.37
CA CYS A 68 1.33 -1.61 -13.71
C CYS A 68 1.34 -2.76 -14.71
N ASP A 69 0.25 -3.51 -14.80
CA ASP A 69 0.10 -4.52 -15.85
C ASP A 69 -0.58 -3.86 -17.05
N GLY A 70 0.20 -3.66 -18.11
CA GLY A 70 -0.26 -3.04 -19.35
C GLY A 70 -1.07 -4.05 -20.15
N TYR A 71 -2.40 -3.92 -20.15
CA TYR A 71 -3.25 -4.74 -21.01
C TYR A 71 -3.58 -3.99 -22.31
N GLN A 72 -3.07 -4.48 -23.44
CA GLN A 72 -3.46 -3.97 -24.75
C GLN A 72 -4.87 -4.48 -25.11
N ILE A 73 -5.89 -3.65 -24.91
CA ILE A 73 -7.32 -4.05 -25.06
C ILE A 73 -7.67 -4.44 -26.51
N PHE A 74 -6.95 -3.94 -27.53
CA PHE A 74 -7.18 -4.31 -28.93
C PHE A 74 -5.89 -4.37 -29.75
N ARG A 75 -5.80 -5.35 -30.67
CA ARG A 75 -4.64 -5.64 -31.54
C ARG A 75 -4.30 -4.54 -32.56
N GLN A 76 -5.07 -3.44 -32.64
CA GLN A 76 -5.08 -2.57 -33.84
C GLN A 76 -5.15 -1.06 -33.60
N ARG A 77 -4.77 -0.54 -32.42
CA ARG A 77 -4.60 0.93 -32.25
C ARG A 77 -3.30 1.28 -31.55
N THR A 78 -2.74 2.41 -31.98
CA THR A 78 -1.49 3.07 -31.56
C THR A 78 -1.55 3.70 -30.16
N ASP A 79 -2.58 3.39 -29.37
CA ASP A 79 -2.82 4.02 -28.07
C ASP A 79 -2.53 3.00 -26.97
N ASP A 80 -1.42 3.19 -26.27
CA ASP A 80 -1.05 2.38 -25.12
C ASP A 80 -1.87 2.83 -23.89
N CYS A 81 -2.76 1.97 -23.41
CA CYS A 81 -3.49 2.20 -22.16
C CYS A 81 -2.80 1.43 -21.03
N TRP A 82 -2.37 2.15 -19.99
CA TRP A 82 -1.75 1.57 -18.81
C TRP A 82 -2.73 1.57 -17.64
N LEU A 83 -3.02 0.39 -17.12
CA LEU A 83 -3.80 0.25 -15.89
C LEU A 83 -2.85 0.39 -14.69
N PHE A 84 -3.10 1.40 -13.85
CA PHE A 84 -2.43 1.55 -12.56
C PHE A 84 -3.37 1.04 -11.46
N LEU A 85 -3.02 -0.09 -10.87
CA LEU A 85 -3.68 -0.61 -9.67
C LEU A 85 -2.88 -0.15 -8.45
N ILE A 86 -3.57 0.48 -7.49
CA ILE A 86 -2.97 0.91 -6.22
C ILE A 86 -3.72 0.20 -5.10
N ILE A 87 -3.00 -0.61 -4.33
CA ILE A 87 -3.52 -1.38 -3.19
C ILE A 87 -2.99 -0.76 -1.91
N ASN A 88 -3.87 -0.44 -0.96
CA ASN A 88 -3.50 0.07 0.35
C ASN A 88 -3.12 -1.09 1.29
N ASN A 89 -1.83 -1.22 1.61
CA ASN A 89 -1.32 -2.31 2.45
C ASN A 89 -1.46 -2.04 3.96
N ASN A 90 -1.97 -0.87 4.35
CA ASN A 90 -2.13 -0.50 5.76
C ASN A 90 -3.48 -0.96 6.32
N LEU A 91 -4.18 -1.83 5.60
CA LEU A 91 -5.41 -2.45 6.06
C LEU A 91 -5.13 -3.95 6.16
N HIS A 92 -5.37 -4.51 7.34
CA HIS A 92 -5.28 -5.94 7.54
C HIS A 92 -6.24 -6.67 6.59
N PHE A 93 -5.82 -7.83 6.08
CA PHE A 93 -6.70 -8.71 5.31
C PHE A 93 -7.76 -9.29 6.25
N SER A 94 -8.88 -8.60 6.38
CA SER A 94 -10.09 -9.19 6.98
C SER A 94 -10.66 -10.20 5.97
N ILE A 95 -10.36 -11.48 6.20
CA ILE A 95 -11.09 -12.61 5.59
C ILE A 95 -12.48 -12.70 6.24
#